data_AF-A0AAU4V8E8-F1
#
_entry.id   AF-A0AAU4V8E8-F1
#
_cell.length_a   1.000
_cell.length_b   1.000
_cell.length_c   1.000
_cell.angle_alpha   90.00
_cell.angle_beta   90.00
_cell.angle_gamma   90.00
#
_symmetry.space_group_name_H-M   'P 1'
#
loop_
_entity.id
_entity.type
_entity.pdbx_description
1 polymer ?
#
loop_
_entity_poly.entity_id
_entity_poly.type
_entity_poly.pdbx_seq_one_letter_code
_entity_poly.pdbx_strand_id
1 'polypeptide(L)'
;MPDLHEAQQLLETLALTGATTVAAAMGTDAWQATRGWTAGLFHRRGHDLAEVERQLDNDAALVAGEEADSARSELVGPWRRRLLALLREDPEAVKELLELIDQIRNRLPNAAPGMTQNIKASDHAIVNVVQNGNQENRFMDTPRRADGGETA
;
A
#
# COMPACT_ATOMS: atom_id res chain seq x y z
N MET A 1 17.34 -16.30 13.34
CA MET A 1 15.87 -16.28 13.08
C MET A 1 15.50 -14.83 12.93
N PRO A 2 14.79 -14.42 11.86
CA PRO A 2 14.23 -13.07 11.80
C PRO A 2 13.33 -12.83 13.01
N ASP A 3 13.34 -11.62 13.54
CA ASP A 3 12.48 -11.24 14.66
C ASP A 3 11.01 -11.30 14.22
N LEU A 4 10.11 -11.78 15.09
CA LEU A 4 8.67 -11.85 14.80
C LEU A 4 8.12 -10.46 14.44
N HIS A 5 8.66 -9.40 15.04
CA HIS A 5 8.28 -8.02 14.73
C HIS A 5 8.71 -7.61 13.32
N GLU A 6 9.92 -7.99 12.88
CA GLU A 6 10.38 -7.73 11.52
C GLU A 6 9.49 -8.44 10.49
N ALA A 7 9.13 -9.70 10.75
CA ALA A 7 8.24 -10.45 9.87
C ALA A 7 6.85 -9.79 9.76
N GLN A 8 6.30 -9.27 10.85
CA GLN A 8 5.03 -8.54 10.86
C GLN A 8 5.11 -7.23 10.08
N GLN A 9 6.18 -6.45 10.27
CA GLN A 9 6.41 -5.20 9.55
C GLN A 9 6.53 -5.43 8.02
N LEU A 10 7.14 -6.54 7.60
CA LEU A 10 7.22 -6.92 6.20
C LEU A 10 5.83 -7.19 5.59
N LEU A 11 4.96 -7.91 6.30
CA LEU A 11 3.59 -8.16 5.82
C LEU A 11 2.76 -6.87 5.75
N GLU A 12 2.92 -5.96 6.71
CA GLU A 12 2.24 -4.66 6.70
C GLU A 12 2.68 -3.79 5.52
N THR A 13 3.99 -3.77 5.25
CA THR A 13 4.58 -3.05 4.11
C THR A 13 4.10 -3.63 2.79
N LEU A 14 4.05 -4.96 2.68
CA LEU A 14 3.57 -5.64 1.47
C LEU A 14 2.08 -5.40 1.25
N ALA A 15 1.26 -5.48 2.30
CA ALA A 15 -0.17 -5.20 2.22
C ALA A 15 -0.44 -3.75 1.80
N LEU A 16 0.31 -2.79 2.34
CA LEU A 16 0.22 -1.38 1.95
C LEU A 16 0.60 -1.21 0.48
N THR A 17 1.72 -1.79 0.05
CA THR A 17 2.20 -1.71 -1.34
C THR A 17 1.20 -2.33 -2.31
N GLY A 18 0.64 -3.49 -1.96
CA GLY A 18 -0.41 -4.16 -2.73
C GLY A 18 -1.66 -3.31 -2.86
N ALA A 19 -2.15 -2.75 -1.74
CA ALA A 19 -3.33 -1.90 -1.73
C ALA A 19 -3.17 -0.63 -2.59
N THR A 20 -2.03 0.06 -2.47
CA THR A 20 -1.71 1.22 -3.30
C THR A 20 -1.64 0.85 -4.78
N THR A 21 -1.06 -0.32 -5.10
CA THR A 21 -0.92 -0.78 -6.49
C THR A 21 -2.29 -1.14 -7.12
N VAL A 22 -3.17 -1.80 -6.35
CA VAL A 22 -4.55 -2.10 -6.78
C VAL A 22 -5.34 -0.80 -6.99
N ALA A 23 -5.28 0.14 -6.04
CA ALA A 23 -5.96 1.43 -6.15
C ALA A 23 -5.43 2.27 -7.33
N ALA A 24 -4.11 2.27 -7.57
CA ALA A 24 -3.50 2.97 -8.70
C ALA A 24 -3.97 2.42 -10.06
N ALA A 25 -4.28 1.12 -10.15
CA ALA A 25 -4.84 0.52 -11.36
C ALA A 25 -6.30 0.91 -11.61
N MET A 26 -7.05 1.34 -10.59
CA MET A 26 -8.44 1.78 -10.77
C MET A 26 -8.52 3.04 -11.65
N GLY A 27 -9.40 2.98 -12.64
CA GLY A 27 -9.52 4.05 -13.65
C GLY A 27 -8.40 4.06 -14.70
N THR A 28 -7.60 2.99 -14.80
CA THR A 28 -6.60 2.80 -15.87
C THR A 28 -6.97 1.63 -16.77
N ASP A 29 -6.32 1.52 -17.93
CA ASP A 29 -6.49 0.38 -18.83
C ASP A 29 -6.05 -0.96 -18.20
N ALA A 30 -5.19 -0.91 -17.17
CA ALA A 30 -4.76 -2.10 -16.44
C ALA A 30 -5.86 -2.67 -15.51
N TRP A 31 -6.93 -1.91 -15.25
CA TRP A 31 -7.93 -2.23 -14.22
C TRP A 31 -8.56 -3.62 -14.38
N GLN A 32 -9.00 -3.98 -15.58
CA GLN A 32 -9.71 -5.25 -15.81
C GLN A 32 -8.84 -6.47 -15.48
N ALA A 33 -7.55 -6.39 -15.81
CA ALA A 33 -6.60 -7.45 -15.52
C ALA A 33 -6.27 -7.50 -14.01
N THR A 34 -6.04 -6.34 -13.40
CA THR A 34 -5.85 -6.19 -11.94
C THR A 34 -7.01 -6.80 -11.15
N ARG A 35 -8.25 -6.44 -11.51
CA ARG A 35 -9.48 -6.96 -10.90
C ARG A 35 -9.50 -8.48 -10.87
N GLY A 36 -9.22 -9.12 -12.02
CA GLY A 36 -9.19 -10.57 -12.14
C GLY A 36 -8.11 -11.23 -11.29
N TRP A 37 -6.88 -10.68 -11.27
CA TRP A 37 -5.81 -11.25 -10.44
C TRP A 37 -6.05 -11.08 -8.95
N THR A 38 -6.53 -9.90 -8.54
CA THR A 38 -6.86 -9.64 -7.14
C THR A 38 -8.00 -10.56 -6.70
N ALA A 39 -9.08 -10.66 -7.46
CA ALA A 39 -10.17 -11.58 -7.12
C ALA A 39 -9.71 -13.04 -7.09
N GLY A 40 -8.86 -13.47 -8.05
CA GLY A 40 -8.25 -14.80 -8.06
C GLY A 40 -7.37 -15.09 -6.85
N LEU A 41 -6.63 -14.10 -6.35
CA LEU A 41 -5.80 -14.20 -5.14
C LEU A 41 -6.65 -14.55 -3.91
N PHE A 42 -7.78 -13.85 -3.73
CA PHE A 42 -8.73 -14.12 -2.65
C PHE A 42 -9.48 -15.44 -2.87
N HIS A 43 -9.87 -15.75 -4.10
CA HIS A 43 -10.63 -16.95 -4.41
C HIS A 43 -9.86 -18.24 -4.09
N ARG A 44 -8.55 -18.28 -4.38
CA ARG A 44 -7.67 -19.41 -3.99
C ARG A 44 -7.64 -19.68 -2.49
N ARG A 45 -8.08 -18.72 -1.67
CA ARG A 45 -8.13 -18.79 -0.21
C ARG A 45 -9.56 -18.91 0.33
N GLY A 46 -10.50 -19.31 -0.52
CA GLY A 46 -11.87 -19.65 -0.13
C GLY A 46 -12.85 -18.47 -0.11
N HIS A 47 -12.43 -17.28 -0.55
CA HIS A 47 -13.36 -16.18 -0.74
C HIS A 47 -14.21 -16.39 -2.01
N ASP A 48 -15.45 -15.89 -1.97
CA ASP A 48 -16.32 -15.91 -3.13
C ASP A 48 -15.80 -14.96 -4.21
N LEU A 49 -15.54 -15.49 -5.41
CA LEU A 49 -14.95 -14.74 -6.51
C LEU A 49 -15.84 -13.57 -6.92
N ALA A 50 -17.14 -13.82 -7.09
CA ALA A 50 -18.09 -12.83 -7.57
C ALA A 50 -18.27 -11.68 -6.56
N GLU A 51 -18.23 -11.98 -5.27
CA GLU A 51 -18.31 -10.98 -4.21
C GLU A 51 -17.09 -10.06 -4.18
N VAL A 52 -15.87 -10.62 -4.27
CA VAL A 52 -14.63 -9.82 -4.30
C VAL A 52 -14.59 -8.95 -5.55
N GLU A 53 -14.97 -9.52 -6.69
CA GLU A 53 -15.10 -8.83 -7.96
C GLU A 53 -16.09 -7.67 -7.92
N ARG A 54 -17.28 -7.90 -7.39
CA ARG A 54 -18.31 -6.86 -7.20
C ARG A 54 -17.83 -5.76 -6.27
N GLN A 55 -17.11 -6.10 -5.22
CA GLN A 55 -16.50 -5.11 -4.34
C GLN A 55 -15.47 -4.24 -5.10
N LEU A 56 -14.57 -4.87 -5.85
CA LEU A 56 -13.57 -4.18 -6.66
C LEU A 56 -14.24 -3.23 -7.67
N ASP A 57 -15.31 -3.67 -8.33
CA ASP A 57 -16.05 -2.84 -9.29
C ASP A 57 -16.70 -1.61 -8.64
N ASN A 58 -17.30 -1.79 -7.45
CA ASN A 58 -17.87 -0.68 -6.70
C ASN A 58 -16.81 0.34 -6.30
N ASP A 59 -15.66 -0.14 -5.81
CA ASP A 59 -14.54 0.72 -5.41
C ASP A 59 -13.96 1.46 -6.63
N ALA A 60 -13.81 0.78 -7.77
CA ALA A 60 -13.33 1.40 -9.00
C ALA A 60 -14.30 2.43 -9.59
N ALA A 61 -15.60 2.26 -9.39
CA ALA A 61 -16.59 3.24 -9.81
C ALA A 61 -16.43 4.59 -9.08
N LEU A 62 -15.93 4.59 -7.84
CA LEU A 62 -15.61 5.82 -7.09
C LEU A 62 -14.44 6.60 -7.73
N VAL A 63 -13.56 5.91 -8.45
CA VAL A 63 -12.35 6.48 -9.07
C VAL A 63 -12.64 7.06 -10.47
N ALA A 64 -13.89 7.06 -10.93
CA ALA A 64 -14.28 7.57 -12.25
C ALA A 64 -14.56 9.09 -12.29
N GLY A 65 -14.57 9.79 -11.15
CA GLY A 65 -14.92 11.21 -11.03
C GLY A 65 -13.73 12.18 -10.99
N GLU A 66 -14.01 13.49 -10.86
CA GLU A 66 -12.99 14.55 -10.75
C GLU A 66 -12.08 14.39 -9.52
N GLU A 67 -12.53 13.67 -8.50
CA GLU A 67 -11.83 13.41 -7.24
C GLU A 67 -11.11 12.04 -7.23
N ALA A 68 -10.77 11.51 -8.41
CA ALA A 68 -10.19 10.17 -8.57
C ALA A 68 -9.00 9.88 -7.63
N ASP A 69 -8.08 10.84 -7.45
CA ASP A 69 -6.90 10.65 -6.61
C ASP A 69 -7.22 10.60 -5.11
N SER A 70 -8.21 11.38 -4.66
CA SER A 70 -8.73 11.31 -3.29
C SER A 70 -9.43 9.96 -3.07
N ALA A 71 -10.29 9.55 -3.99
CA ALA A 71 -10.97 8.25 -3.93
C ALA A 71 -9.97 7.08 -3.87
N ARG A 72 -8.93 7.08 -4.71
CA ARG A 72 -7.85 6.08 -4.65
C ARG A 72 -7.19 6.04 -3.28
N SER A 73 -6.88 7.21 -2.71
CA SER A 73 -6.22 7.32 -1.41
C SER A 73 -7.06 6.76 -0.27
N GLU A 74 -8.38 6.99 -0.30
CA GLU A 74 -9.33 6.45 0.68
C GLU A 74 -9.46 4.93 0.60
N LEU A 75 -9.34 4.36 -0.59
CA LEU A 75 -9.44 2.91 -0.84
C LEU A 75 -8.20 2.13 -0.36
N VAL A 76 -7.04 2.78 -0.21
CA VAL A 76 -5.81 2.11 0.27
C VAL A 76 -6.00 1.48 1.65
N GLY A 77 -6.64 2.19 2.59
CA GLY A 77 -6.83 1.71 3.96
C GLY A 77 -7.65 0.41 4.05
N PRO A 78 -8.87 0.37 3.47
CA PRO A 78 -9.69 -0.83 3.39
C PRO A 78 -9.00 -2.01 2.68
N TRP A 79 -8.33 -1.79 1.55
CA TRP A 79 -7.63 -2.85 0.82
C TRP A 79 -6.40 -3.36 1.57
N ARG A 80 -5.64 -2.47 2.22
CA ARG A 80 -4.50 -2.85 3.07
C ARG A 80 -4.94 -3.81 4.17
N ARG A 81 -6.05 -3.52 4.85
CA ARG A 81 -6.56 -4.40 5.93
C ARG A 81 -6.92 -5.79 5.41
N ARG A 82 -7.56 -5.87 4.24
CA ARG A 82 -7.94 -7.14 3.62
C ARG A 82 -6.73 -7.97 3.19
N LEU A 83 -5.78 -7.34 2.51
CA LEU A 83 -4.54 -8.01 2.09
C LEU A 83 -3.71 -8.45 3.31
N LEU A 84 -3.62 -7.62 4.35
CA LEU A 84 -2.91 -7.99 5.57
C LEU A 84 -3.56 -9.19 6.29
N ALA A 85 -4.89 -9.25 6.33
CA ALA A 85 -5.59 -10.42 6.88
C ALA A 85 -5.25 -11.67 6.05
N LEU A 86 -5.34 -11.57 4.73
CA LEU A 86 -5.00 -12.65 3.80
C LEU A 86 -3.57 -13.18 3.99
N LEU A 87 -2.59 -12.27 4.11
CA LEU A 87 -1.17 -12.60 4.29
C LEU A 87 -0.88 -13.25 5.65
N ARG A 88 -1.67 -12.93 6.68
CA ARG A 88 -1.55 -13.54 8.01
C ARG A 88 -2.16 -14.94 8.06
N GLU A 89 -3.19 -15.18 7.27
CA GLU A 89 -3.87 -16.47 7.16
C GLU A 89 -3.08 -17.46 6.29
N ASP A 90 -2.46 -16.98 5.21
CA ASP A 90 -1.70 -17.82 4.28
C ASP A 90 -0.37 -17.15 3.86
N PRO A 91 0.77 -17.65 4.36
CA PRO A 91 2.10 -17.16 3.96
C PRO A 91 2.41 -17.30 2.47
N GLU A 92 1.81 -18.27 1.75
CA GLU A 92 2.04 -18.41 0.30
C GLU A 92 1.47 -17.22 -0.49
N ALA A 93 0.51 -16.49 0.10
CA ALA A 93 -0.04 -15.26 -0.46
C ALA A 93 1.01 -14.16 -0.62
N VAL A 94 2.12 -14.21 0.14
CA VAL A 94 3.22 -13.24 0.03
C VAL A 94 3.80 -13.25 -1.37
N LYS A 95 4.12 -14.43 -1.90
CA LYS A 95 4.72 -14.59 -3.22
C LYS A 95 3.75 -14.18 -4.31
N GLU A 96 2.51 -14.64 -4.23
CA GLU A 96 1.47 -14.32 -5.22
C GLU A 96 1.14 -12.83 -5.24
N LEU A 97 1.13 -12.16 -4.09
CA LEU A 97 0.90 -10.72 -4.01
C LEU A 97 2.08 -9.92 -4.57
N LEU A 98 3.32 -10.36 -4.34
CA LEU A 98 4.50 -9.76 -4.98
C LEU A 98 4.45 -9.87 -6.51
N GLU A 99 4.10 -11.05 -7.02
CA GLU A 99 3.93 -11.29 -8.46
C GLU A 99 2.79 -10.45 -9.05
N LEU A 100 1.69 -10.30 -8.32
CA LEU A 100 0.57 -9.44 -8.71
C LEU A 100 1.01 -7.98 -8.78
N ILE A 101 1.73 -7.48 -7.77
CA ILE A 101 2.24 -6.10 -7.74
C ILE A 101 3.14 -5.82 -8.95
N ASP A 102 4.07 -6.72 -9.25
CA ASP A 102 4.97 -6.58 -10.40
C ASP A 102 4.19 -6.54 -11.73
N GLN A 103 3.26 -7.47 -11.91
CA GLN A 103 2.41 -7.55 -13.11
C GLN A 103 1.55 -6.31 -13.34
N ILE A 104 1.07 -5.67 -12.27
CA ILE A 104 0.30 -4.43 -12.37
C ILE A 104 1.22 -3.26 -12.70
N ARG A 105 2.36 -3.14 -12.01
CA ARG A 105 3.34 -2.06 -12.26
C ARG A 105 3.83 -2.05 -13.70
N ASN A 106 4.04 -3.23 -14.30
CA ASN A 106 4.44 -3.36 -15.70
C ASN A 106 3.34 -2.94 -16.70
N ARG A 107 2.08 -2.84 -16.26
CA ARG A 107 0.94 -2.43 -17.09
C ARG A 107 0.46 -1.02 -16.82
N LEU A 108 0.79 -0.44 -15.67
CA LEU A 108 0.54 0.96 -15.41
C LEU A 108 1.40 1.80 -16.36
N PRO A 109 0.85 2.87 -16.96
CA PRO A 109 1.68 3.81 -17.69
C PRO A 109 2.75 4.33 -16.73
N ASN A 110 4.03 4.18 -17.11
CA ASN A 110 5.17 4.60 -16.30
C ASN A 110 4.89 5.99 -15.70
N ALA A 111 4.63 6.07 -14.39
CA ALA A 111 5.15 7.19 -13.64
C ALA A 111 6.66 7.13 -13.89
N ALA A 112 7.22 8.15 -14.55
CA ALA A 112 8.55 8.18 -15.17
C ALA A 112 9.61 7.20 -14.60
N PRO A 113 10.44 6.55 -15.45
CA PRO A 113 11.47 5.63 -14.98
C PRO A 113 12.44 6.35 -14.04
N GLY A 114 12.45 5.93 -12.77
CA GLY A 114 13.26 6.55 -11.72
C GLY A 114 12.78 6.34 -10.29
N MET A 115 11.61 5.73 -10.08
CA MET A 115 10.99 5.68 -8.76
C MET A 115 11.14 4.31 -8.06
N THR A 116 12.35 4.00 -7.63
CA THR A 116 12.58 3.01 -6.56
C THR A 116 12.69 3.76 -5.24
N GLN A 117 11.60 3.85 -4.49
CA GLN A 117 11.66 4.34 -3.11
C GLN A 117 11.87 3.16 -2.16
N ASN A 118 13.13 2.86 -1.90
CA ASN A 118 13.52 1.92 -0.86
C ASN A 118 13.52 2.65 0.49
N ILE A 119 12.38 2.66 1.17
CA ILE A 119 12.25 3.27 2.49
C ILE A 119 12.50 2.20 3.54
N LYS A 120 13.64 2.30 4.22
CA LYS A 120 13.92 1.54 5.44
C LYS A 120 13.84 2.49 6.63
N ALA A 121 12.72 2.42 7.36
CA ALA A 121 12.52 3.16 8.60
C ALA A 121 12.81 2.24 9.78
N SER A 122 13.58 2.73 10.75
CA SER A 122 13.84 2.04 12.03
C SER A 122 13.82 3.05 13.18
N ASP A 123 13.56 2.56 14.40
CA ASP A 123 13.31 3.32 15.62
C ASP A 123 12.02 4.17 15.60
N HIS A 124 12.13 5.50 15.78
CA HIS A 124 11.03 6.48 15.81
C HIS A 124 10.95 7.32 14.52
N ALA A 125 11.34 6.74 13.38
CA ALA A 125 11.41 7.49 12.13
C ALA A 125 10.01 7.83 11.59
N ILE A 126 9.71 9.13 11.49
CA ILE A 126 8.57 9.61 10.71
C ILE A 126 9.05 9.85 9.29
N VAL A 127 8.71 8.95 8.37
CA VAL A 127 9.00 9.10 6.95
C VAL A 127 7.77 9.66 6.25
N ASN A 128 7.90 10.89 5.78
CA ASN A 128 6.87 11.52 4.97
C ASN A 128 7.33 11.57 3.52
N VAL A 129 6.56 10.94 2.64
CA VAL A 129 6.82 10.95 1.21
C VAL A 129 5.61 11.50 0.48
N VAL A 130 5.82 12.59 -0.25
CA VAL A 130 4.84 13.11 -1.21
C VAL A 130 5.37 12.88 -2.60
N GLN A 131 4.59 12.16 -3.40
CA GLN A 131 4.97 11.79 -4.76
C GLN A 131 4.37 12.77 -5.79
N ASN A 132 3.30 13.48 -5.43
CA ASN A 132 2.84 14.66 -6.16
C ASN A 132 2.01 15.57 -5.22
N GLY A 133 2.23 16.89 -5.27
CA GLY A 133 1.63 17.88 -4.36
C GLY A 133 2.63 18.47 -3.35
N ASN A 134 2.16 19.39 -2.49
CA ASN A 134 3.01 20.09 -1.51
C ASN A 134 2.76 19.56 -0.10
N GLN A 135 3.83 19.27 0.65
CA GLN A 135 3.72 18.92 2.07
C GLN A 135 4.16 20.09 2.94
N GLU A 136 3.22 20.70 3.67
CA GLU A 136 3.58 21.63 4.74
C GLU A 136 3.62 20.89 6.07
N ASN A 137 4.84 20.72 6.60
CA ASN A 137 5.06 20.14 7.90
C ASN A 137 5.31 21.26 8.93
N ARG A 138 4.36 21.49 9.84
CA ARG A 138 4.42 22.59 10.82
C ARG A 138 4.99 22.17 12.18
N PHE A 139 5.15 20.87 12.44
CA PHE A 139 5.67 20.37 13.71
C PHE A 139 6.61 19.19 13.48
N MET A 140 7.88 19.49 13.23
CA MET A 140 8.95 18.54 13.48
C MET A 140 9.96 19.18 14.44
N ASP A 141 10.12 18.47 15.56
CA ASP A 141 11.03 18.72 16.68
C ASP A 141 10.94 20.09 17.36
N THR A 142 10.10 20.18 18.41
CA THR A 142 10.54 20.94 19.59
C THR A 142 11.72 20.18 20.20
N PRO A 143 12.95 20.72 20.20
CA PRO A 143 14.04 20.09 20.92
C PRO A 143 13.70 20.09 22.41
N ARG A 144 13.78 18.91 23.04
CA ARG A 144 13.80 18.82 24.51
C ARG A 144 15.04 19.60 24.97
N ARG A 145 14.84 20.75 25.63
CA ARG A 145 15.93 21.44 26.33
C ARG A 145 16.54 20.44 27.30
N ALA A 146 17.77 20.02 27.01
CA ALA A 146 18.64 19.43 28.00
C ALA A 146 19.11 20.58 28.89
N ASP A 147 18.48 20.75 30.05
CA ASP A 147 19.10 21.51 31.13
C ASP A 147 20.22 20.64 31.71
N GLY A 148 21.42 20.90 31.21
CA GLY A 148 22.67 20.32 31.68
C GLY A 148 23.77 21.33 31.47
N GLY A 149 23.87 22.31 32.38
CA GLY A 149 24.96 23.27 32.47
C GLY A 149 25.65 23.11 33.82
N GLU A 150 26.81 22.50 33.77
CA GLU A 150 27.67 22.06 34.87
C GLU A 150 28.59 23.20 35.40
N THR A 151 28.99 23.05 36.68
CA THR A 151 30.17 23.61 37.39
C THR A 151 30.30 25.10 37.71
N ALA A 152 30.39 25.41 39.02
CA ALA A 152 31.67 25.62 39.72
C ALA A 152 31.49 25.37 41.23
#